data_AF-A0AAE8W019-F1
#
_entry.id   AF-A0AAE8W019-F1
#
_cell.length_a   1.000
_cell.length_b   1.000
_cell.length_c   1.000
_cell.angle_alpha   90.00
_cell.angle_beta   90.00
_cell.angle_gamma   90.00
#
_symmetry.space_group_name_H-M   'P 1'
#
loop_
_entity.id
_entity.type
_entity.pdbx_description
1 polymer ?
#
loop_
_entity_poly.entity_id
_entity_poly.type
_entity_poly.pdbx_seq_one_letter_code
_entity_poly.pdbx_strand_id
1 'polypeptide(L)' 'MARVTLQDARDYGDAGTCGRTVCAWLARYNTRRRHSANGHLSPNEYERRHHAAELTLAA' A
#
# COMPACT_ATOMS: atom_id res chain seq x y z
N MET A 1 -4.45 3.11 15.02
CA MET A 1 -3.47 2.63 14.02
C MET A 1 -2.95 1.24 14.35
N ALA A 2 -2.46 0.98 15.57
CA ALA A 2 -1.87 -0.31 15.96
C ALA A 2 -2.79 -1.55 15.82
N ARG A 3 -4.11 -1.41 16.04
CA ARG A 3 -5.05 -2.57 15.99
C ARG A 3 -5.18 -3.21 14.61
N VAL A 4 -5.08 -2.41 13.53
CA VAL A 4 -5.15 -2.92 12.15
C VAL A 4 -3.83 -3.58 11.73
N THR A 5 -2.70 -3.09 12.23
CA THR A 5 -1.39 -3.67 11.91
C THR A 5 -1.10 -4.94 12.69
N LEU A 6 -1.59 -5.03 13.94
CA LEU A 6 -1.47 -6.20 14.79
C LEU A 6 -2.50 -7.31 14.48
N GLN A 7 -3.49 -7.06 13.60
CA GLN A 7 -4.53 -8.05 13.27
C GLN A 7 -5.20 -8.64 14.53
N ASP A 8 -5.55 -7.77 15.49
CA ASP A 8 -6.13 -8.15 16.79
C ASP A 8 -5.16 -8.88 17.77
N ALA A 9 -3.89 -9.08 17.40
CA ALA A 9 -2.87 -9.58 18.31
C ALA A 9 -2.49 -8.53 19.37
N ARG A 10 -2.05 -9.01 20.54
CA ARG A 10 -1.55 -8.17 21.63
C ARG A 10 -0.18 -7.56 21.32
N ASP A 11 0.68 -8.28 20.58
CA ASP A 11 2.03 -7.88 20.20
C ASP A 11 2.53 -8.71 19.00
N TYR A 12 3.66 -8.33 18.41
CA TYR A 12 4.24 -9.02 17.24
C TYR A 12 5.15 -10.21 17.61
N GLY A 13 5.34 -10.50 18.90
CA GLY A 13 6.23 -11.55 19.42
C GLY A 13 7.73 -11.28 19.30
N ASP A 14 8.19 -10.80 18.13
CA ASP A 14 9.61 -10.53 17.85
C ASP A 14 9.79 -9.30 16.93
N ALA A 15 10.98 -8.68 17.01
CA ALA A 15 11.35 -7.51 16.22
C ALA A 15 11.36 -7.77 14.71
N GLY A 16 11.79 -8.96 14.26
CA GLY A 16 11.79 -9.34 12.84
C GLY A 16 10.38 -9.48 12.29
N THR A 17 9.46 -10.04 13.07
CA THR A 17 8.04 -10.16 12.70
C THR A 17 7.35 -8.79 12.71
N CYS A 18 7.66 -7.94 13.68
CA CYS A 18 7.21 -6.55 13.72
C CYS A 18 7.64 -5.79 12.46
N GLY A 19 8.93 -5.84 12.12
CA GLY A 19 9.48 -5.16 10.95
C GLY A 19 8.80 -5.60 9.64
N ARG A 20 8.69 -6.90 9.40
CA ARG A 20 8.01 -7.42 8.20
C ARG A 20 6.54 -7.03 8.14
N THR A 21 5.82 -7.11 9.26
CA THR A 21 4.38 -6.80 9.30
C THR A 21 4.13 -5.32 9.08
N VAL A 22 4.93 -4.45 9.70
CA VAL A 22 4.82 -3.00 9.53
C VAL A 22 5.21 -2.58 8.12
N CYS A 23 6.31 -3.11 7.56
CA CYS A 23 6.71 -2.83 6.18
C CYS A 23 5.64 -3.27 5.16
N ALA A 24 5.10 -4.48 5.31
CA ALA A 24 4.03 -4.98 4.45
C ALA A 24 2.74 -4.15 4.59
N TRP A 25 2.38 -3.79 5.82
CA TRP A 25 1.24 -2.91 6.06
C TRP A 25 1.44 -1.54 5.43
N LEU A 26 2.61 -0.94 5.60
CA LEU A 26 2.95 0.37 5.05
C LEU A 26 2.90 0.34 3.52
N ALA A 27 3.47 -0.68 2.87
CA ALA A 27 3.39 -0.85 1.43
C ALA A 27 1.94 -0.98 0.95
N ARG A 28 1.12 -1.81 1.60
CA ARG A 28 -0.30 -1.95 1.27
C ARG A 28 -1.07 -0.66 1.49
N TYR A 29 -0.77 0.05 2.58
CA TYR A 29 -1.47 1.28 2.95
C TYR A 29 -1.18 2.39 1.94
N ASN A 30 0.10 2.63 1.62
CA ASN A 30 0.48 3.68 0.67
C ASN A 30 0.02 3.39 -0.76
N THR A 31 -0.02 2.13 -1.17
CA THR A 31 -0.43 1.76 -2.54
C THR A 31 -1.95 1.71 -2.74
N ARG A 32 -2.73 1.56 -1.67
CA ARG A 32 -4.21 1.48 -1.73
C ARG A 32 -4.90 2.76 -1.29
N ARG A 33 -4.25 3.60 -0.48
CA ARG A 33 -4.88 4.82 0.02
C ARG A 33 -4.87 5.88 -1.08
N ARG A 34 -6.06 6.37 -1.41
CA ARG A 34 -6.23 7.60 -2.18
C ARG A 34 -5.75 8.75 -1.29
N HIS A 35 -4.64 9.39 -1.65
CA HIS A 35 -4.20 10.63 -1.00
C HIS A 35 -5.09 11.78 -1.45
N SER A 36 -6.38 11.73 -1.11
CA SER A 36 -7.35 12.78 -1.42
C SER A 36 -6.97 14.14 -0.83
N ALA A 37 -6.16 14.15 0.25
CA ALA A 37 -5.60 15.36 0.83
C ALA A 37 -4.51 16.05 -0.04
N ASN A 38 -3.83 15.30 -0.93
CA ASN A 38 -2.79 15.86 -1.82
C ASN A 38 -3.26 15.97 -3.29
N GLY A 39 -4.52 15.59 -3.60
CA GLY A 39 -5.02 15.59 -4.98
C GLY A 39 -4.32 14.60 -5.93
N HIS A 40 -3.42 13.77 -5.42
CA HIS A 40 -2.62 12.85 -6.22
C HIS A 40 -3.25 11.44 -6.27
N LEU A 41 -3.15 10.81 -7.44
CA LEU A 41 -3.52 9.41 -7.66
C LEU A 41 -2.68 8.49 -6.76
N SER A 42 -3.26 7.37 -6.31
CA SER A 42 -2.47 6.36 -5.62
C SER A 42 -1.46 5.72 -6.61
N PRO A 43 -0.28 5.27 -6.15
CA PRO A 43 0.75 4.70 -7.03
C PRO A 43 0.21 3.58 -7.93
N ASN A 44 -0.58 2.64 -7.38
CA ASN A 44 -1.22 1.58 -8.15
C ASN A 44 -2.18 2.10 -9.23
N GLU A 45 -2.86 3.21 -8.96
CA GLU A 45 -3.85 3.78 -9.87
C GLU A 45 -3.18 4.61 -10.98
N TYR A 46 -2.05 5.22 -10.66
CA TYR A 46 -1.14 5.80 -11.63
C TYR A 46 -0.54 4.71 -12.52
N GLU A 47 0.10 3.68 -11.96
CA GLU A 47 0.70 2.57 -12.72
C GLU A 47 -0.33 1.86 -13.59
N ARG A 48 -1.53 1.56 -13.06
CA ARG A 48 -2.61 0.94 -13.85
C ARG A 48 -3.04 1.81 -15.03
N ARG A 49 -3.11 3.13 -14.84
CA ARG A 49 -3.50 4.07 -15.92
C ARG A 49 -2.37 4.21 -16.95
N HIS A 50 -1.12 4.18 -16.51
CA HIS A 50 0.04 4.26 -17.38
C HIS A 50 0.23 2.97 -18.20
N HIS A 51 0.12 1.81 -17.55
CA HIS A 51 0.17 0.51 -18.21
C HIS A 51 -1.01 0.30 -19.19
N ALA A 52 -2.20 0.79 -18.85
CA ALA A 52 -3.34 0.78 -19.78
C ALA A 52 -3.11 1.71 -20.99
N ALA A 53 -2.47 2.87 -20.78
CA ALA A 53 -2.11 3.79 -21.86
C ALA A 53 -1.02 3.21 -22.77
N GLU A 54 -0.02 2.54 -22.22
CA GLU A 54 1.04 1.86 -22.99
C GLU A 54 0.48 0.71 -23.84
N LEU A 55 -0.43 -0.10 -23.30
CA LEU A 55 -1.12 -1.14 -24.08
C LEU A 55 -1.99 -0.57 -25.20
N THR A 56 -2.59 0.61 -25.00
CA THR A 56 -3.42 1.28 -26.02
C THR A 56 -2.56 1.91 -27.12
N LEU A 57 -1.35 2.36 -26.80
CA LEU A 57 -0.41 2.93 -27.77
C LEU A 57 0.28 1.85 -28.63
N ALA A 58 0.34 0.61 -28.14
CA ALA A 58 0.94 -0.54 -28.83
C ALA A 58 -0.03 -1.32 -29.75
N ALA A 59 -1.30 -0.91 -29.84
CA ALA A 59 -2.35 -1.53 -30.67
C ALA A 59 -2.65 -0.70 -31.92
#